data_AF-A0A7K2MB68-F1
#
_entry.id   AF-A0A7K2MB68-F1
#
_cell.length_a   1.000
_cell.length_b   1.000
_cell.length_c   1.000
_cell.angle_alpha   90.00
_cell.angle_beta   90.00
_cell.angle_gamma   90.00
#
_symmetry.space_group_name_H-M   'P 1'
#
loop_
_entity.id
_entity.type
_entity.pdbx_description
1 polymer ?
#
loop_
_entity_poly.entity_id
_entity_poly.type
_entity_poly.pdbx_seq_one_letter_code
_entity_poly.pdbx_strand_id
1 'polypeptide(L)'
;RRPLEPDLVLYSAFHSRGVLGDPAAVYRAAREIAPHLRGVWVVKNPELARESGLLPPDVEYVLPGTPRHRRLAARAGFLVNNVNWPDAQAKRPGSVHIHTHLGTPLKYMGADLLDKPGARHGVDVPRMLDRADRWDHSLVANRHSELVWERAYPCRFASARTGSPRNDALVDARPGDGAALRARLGI
;
A
#
# COMPACT_ATOMS: atom_id res chain seq x y z
N ARG A 1 -11.19 25.62 2.91
CA ARG A 1 -10.51 24.29 2.74
C ARG A 1 -10.30 24.06 1.24
N ARG A 2 -9.13 23.58 0.79
CA ARG A 2 -8.89 23.30 -0.64
C ARG A 2 -9.74 22.12 -1.13
N PRO A 3 -10.14 22.08 -2.41
CA PRO A 3 -10.94 20.98 -2.95
C PRO A 3 -10.12 19.70 -3.06
N LEU A 4 -10.82 18.57 -2.97
CA LEU A 4 -10.29 17.26 -3.37
C LEU A 4 -9.91 17.31 -4.86
N GLU A 5 -8.87 16.55 -5.22
CA GLU A 5 -8.46 16.25 -6.57
C GLU A 5 -8.83 14.78 -6.82
N PRO A 6 -9.97 14.49 -7.48
CA PRO A 6 -10.48 13.12 -7.61
C PRO A 6 -9.49 12.21 -8.33
N ASP A 7 -8.75 12.75 -9.31
CA ASP A 7 -7.80 11.98 -10.11
C ASP A 7 -6.40 11.84 -9.47
N LEU A 8 -6.19 12.40 -8.27
CA LEU A 8 -4.91 12.30 -7.56
C LEU A 8 -4.87 11.05 -6.68
N VAL A 9 -3.85 10.23 -6.91
CA VAL A 9 -3.59 9.01 -6.13
C VAL A 9 -2.26 9.12 -5.40
N LEU A 10 -2.28 8.98 -4.08
CA LEU A 10 -1.07 8.88 -3.27
C LEU A 10 -0.71 7.41 -3.03
N TYR A 11 0.51 7.02 -3.39
CA TYR A 11 1.03 5.66 -3.18
C TYR A 11 2.12 5.64 -2.10
N SER A 12 2.14 4.60 -1.28
CA SER A 12 3.27 4.28 -0.40
C SER A 12 3.40 2.77 -0.25
N ALA A 13 4.62 2.29 -0.02
CA ALA A 13 4.87 0.88 0.28
C ALA A 13 6.02 0.73 1.26
N PHE A 14 5.92 -0.27 2.16
CA PHE A 14 6.97 -0.68 3.10
C PHE A 14 7.61 0.49 3.85
N HIS A 15 6.79 1.35 4.46
CA HIS A 15 7.24 2.58 5.13
C HIS A 15 7.93 3.57 4.19
N SER A 16 7.36 3.76 2.99
CA SER A 16 7.83 4.69 1.97
C SER A 16 9.25 4.39 1.45
N ARG A 17 9.60 3.11 1.31
CA ARG A 17 10.92 2.69 0.80
C ARG A 17 11.10 2.89 -0.70
N GLY A 18 10.01 2.92 -1.47
CA GLY A 18 10.03 3.06 -2.92
C GLY A 18 8.79 2.42 -3.56
N VAL A 19 8.86 2.27 -4.89
CA VAL A 19 7.83 1.67 -5.76
C VAL A 19 7.91 0.14 -5.64
N LEU A 20 7.22 -0.41 -4.63
CA LEU A 20 7.31 -1.82 -4.23
C LEU A 20 5.95 -2.49 -3.97
N GLY A 21 5.95 -3.83 -4.03
CA GLY A 21 4.83 -4.68 -3.58
C GLY A 21 3.53 -4.48 -4.35
N ASP A 22 2.42 -4.80 -3.70
CA ASP A 22 1.09 -4.66 -4.29
C ASP A 22 0.75 -3.21 -4.67
N PRO A 23 1.10 -2.16 -3.89
CA PRO A 23 0.88 -0.78 -4.32
C PRO A 23 1.58 -0.43 -5.64
N ALA A 24 2.76 -1.02 -5.92
CA ALA A 24 3.46 -0.82 -7.18
C ALA A 24 2.79 -1.53 -8.35
N ALA A 25 2.25 -2.73 -8.15
CA ALA A 25 1.48 -3.43 -9.17
C ALA A 25 0.19 -2.66 -9.50
N VAL A 26 -0.55 -2.19 -8.48
CA VAL A 26 -1.72 -1.33 -8.66
C VAL A 26 -1.36 -0.05 -9.41
N TYR A 27 -0.26 0.62 -9.03
CA TYR A 27 0.20 1.82 -9.73
C TYR A 27 0.50 1.58 -11.21
N ARG A 28 1.16 0.46 -11.56
CA ARG A 28 1.49 0.12 -12.95
C ARG A 28 0.23 -0.17 -13.76
N ALA A 29 -0.66 -1.01 -13.24
CA ALA A 29 -1.93 -1.31 -13.90
C ALA A 29 -2.77 -0.04 -14.10
N ALA A 30 -2.82 0.86 -13.10
CA ALA A 30 -3.53 2.13 -13.20
C ALA A 30 -3.00 3.03 -14.32
N ARG A 31 -1.69 3.02 -14.61
CA ARG A 31 -1.13 3.78 -15.75
C ARG A 31 -1.66 3.30 -17.10
N GLU A 32 -2.06 2.05 -17.21
CA GLU A 32 -2.57 1.44 -18.44
C GLU A 32 -4.08 1.62 -18.55
N ILE A 33 -4.83 1.26 -17.50
CA ILE A 33 -6.30 1.22 -17.53
C ILE A 33 -6.96 2.55 -17.13
N ALA A 34 -6.23 3.43 -16.43
CA ALA A 34 -6.72 4.70 -15.93
C ALA A 34 -5.65 5.80 -16.05
N PRO A 35 -5.16 6.10 -17.27
CA PRO A 35 -4.04 7.02 -17.49
C PRO A 35 -4.33 8.49 -17.09
N HIS A 36 -5.61 8.83 -16.88
CA HIS A 36 -6.02 10.14 -16.35
C HIS A 36 -5.66 10.30 -14.87
N LEU A 37 -5.43 9.21 -14.13
CA LEU A 37 -5.02 9.26 -12.74
C LEU A 37 -3.57 9.68 -12.61
N ARG A 38 -3.34 10.72 -11.80
CA ARG A 38 -2.01 11.19 -11.44
C ARG A 38 -1.54 10.45 -10.18
N GLY A 39 -0.61 9.51 -10.35
CA GLY A 39 0.00 8.80 -9.23
C GLY A 39 1.25 9.52 -8.68
N VAL A 40 1.26 9.78 -7.37
CA VAL A 40 2.42 10.36 -6.66
C VAL A 40 2.87 9.43 -5.53
N TRP A 41 4.15 9.08 -5.53
CA TRP A 41 4.73 8.19 -4.53
C TRP A 41 5.30 8.95 -3.32
N VAL A 42 4.97 8.48 -2.12
CA VAL A 42 5.65 8.93 -0.90
C VAL A 42 6.92 8.09 -0.72
N VAL A 43 8.08 8.74 -0.77
CA VAL A 43 9.39 8.06 -0.68
C VAL A 43 10.25 8.75 0.37
N LYS A 44 10.73 7.98 1.36
CA LYS A 44 11.49 8.50 2.51
C LYS A 44 12.93 8.86 2.14
N ASN A 45 13.61 7.99 1.39
CA ASN A 45 14.97 8.21 0.91
C ASN A 45 15.01 7.96 -0.62
N PRO A 46 14.82 9.01 -1.44
CA PRO A 46 14.74 8.87 -2.88
C PRO A 46 16.10 8.55 -3.54
N GLU A 47 17.22 8.94 -2.91
CA GLU A 47 18.57 8.62 -3.40
C GLU A 47 18.81 7.12 -3.31
N LEU A 48 18.68 6.56 -2.10
CA LEU A 48 18.81 5.11 -1.87
C LEU A 48 17.79 4.31 -2.70
N ALA A 49 16.56 4.82 -2.85
CA ALA A 49 15.55 4.16 -3.67
C ALA A 49 15.95 4.12 -5.14
N ARG A 50 16.59 5.17 -5.68
CA ARG A 50 17.11 5.16 -7.06
C ARG A 50 18.28 4.21 -7.22
N GLU A 51 19.25 4.27 -6.32
CA GLU A 51 20.41 3.37 -6.30
C GLU A 51 19.97 1.89 -6.26
N SER A 52 18.91 1.60 -5.53
CA SER A 52 18.34 0.24 -5.42
C SER A 52 17.38 -0.15 -6.55
N GLY A 53 17.17 0.71 -7.57
CA GLY A 53 16.22 0.48 -8.66
C GLY A 53 14.74 0.47 -8.23
N LEU A 54 14.43 1.02 -7.06
CA LEU A 54 13.09 1.08 -6.46
C LEU A 54 12.35 2.39 -6.73
N LEU A 55 12.98 3.35 -7.40
CA LEU A 55 12.35 4.60 -7.82
C LEU A 55 12.71 4.89 -9.28
N PRO A 56 11.85 4.48 -10.23
CA PRO A 56 12.07 4.77 -11.65
C PRO A 56 12.13 6.29 -11.93
N PRO A 57 12.90 6.74 -12.94
CA PRO A 57 13.09 8.18 -13.22
C PRO A 57 11.80 8.94 -13.56
N ASP A 58 10.82 8.28 -14.17
CA ASP A 58 9.55 8.86 -14.61
C ASP A 58 8.48 8.93 -13.50
N VAL A 59 8.78 8.42 -12.29
CA VAL A 59 7.82 8.38 -11.19
C VAL A 59 7.84 9.68 -10.39
N GLU A 60 6.70 10.39 -10.38
CA GLU A 60 6.52 11.54 -9.49
C GLU A 60 6.53 11.08 -8.03
N TYR A 61 7.34 11.75 -7.19
CA TYR A 61 7.41 11.46 -5.76
C TYR A 61 7.41 12.71 -4.88
N VAL A 62 7.18 12.48 -3.59
CA VAL A 62 7.24 13.47 -2.53
C VAL A 62 7.86 12.88 -1.25
N LEU A 63 8.63 13.69 -0.53
CA LEU A 63 9.21 13.31 0.75
C LEU A 63 8.14 13.34 1.87
N PRO A 64 8.08 12.32 2.75
CA PRO A 64 7.12 12.27 3.84
C PRO A 64 7.29 13.48 4.78
N GLY A 65 6.17 13.92 5.36
CA GLY A 65 6.17 15.01 6.35
C GLY A 65 6.36 16.42 5.79
N THR A 66 6.80 16.60 4.55
CA THR A 66 6.95 17.92 3.92
C THR A 66 5.61 18.64 3.72
N PRO A 67 5.59 19.98 3.61
CA PRO A 67 4.36 20.72 3.29
C PRO A 67 3.70 20.26 1.99
N ARG A 68 4.49 19.88 0.96
CA ARG A 68 3.97 19.32 -0.29
C ARG A 68 3.28 17.98 -0.04
N HIS A 69 3.88 17.08 0.72
CA HIS A 69 3.26 15.80 1.09
C HIS A 69 1.94 16.02 1.81
N ARG A 70 1.89 16.87 2.83
CA ARG A 70 0.64 17.16 3.56
C ARG A 70 -0.45 17.73 2.66
N ARG A 71 -0.09 18.59 1.69
CA ARG A 71 -1.04 19.14 0.72
C ARG A 71 -1.60 18.08 -0.22
N LEU A 72 -0.75 17.22 -0.76
CA LEU A 72 -1.17 16.13 -1.64
C LEU A 72 -2.07 15.16 -0.87
N ALA A 73 -1.64 14.73 0.31
CA ALA A 73 -2.36 13.77 1.12
C ALA A 73 -3.72 14.30 1.62
N ALA A 74 -3.87 15.63 1.78
CA ALA A 74 -5.15 16.27 2.13
C ALA A 74 -6.10 16.49 0.94
N ARG A 75 -5.61 16.33 -0.30
CA ARG A 75 -6.38 16.56 -1.53
C ARG A 75 -6.58 15.29 -2.36
N ALA A 76 -5.79 14.24 -2.15
CA ALA A 76 -5.88 13.01 -2.93
C ALA A 76 -7.27 12.39 -2.88
N GLY A 77 -7.82 12.04 -4.04
CA GLY A 77 -9.02 11.23 -4.16
C GLY A 77 -8.78 9.80 -3.69
N PHE A 78 -7.56 9.27 -3.91
CA PHE A 78 -7.21 7.90 -3.54
C PHE A 78 -5.89 7.82 -2.77
N LEU A 79 -5.81 6.91 -1.80
CA LEU A 79 -4.61 6.65 -1.02
C LEU A 79 -4.35 5.14 -0.94
N VAL A 80 -3.27 4.67 -1.56
CA VAL A 80 -2.93 3.24 -1.68
C VAL A 80 -1.68 2.93 -0.85
N ASN A 81 -1.78 1.97 0.08
CA ASN A 81 -0.66 1.58 0.94
C ASN A 81 -0.74 0.10 1.34
N ASN A 82 0.40 -0.49 1.75
CA ASN A 82 0.47 -1.86 2.29
C ASN A 82 0.87 -1.92 3.78
N VAL A 83 1.18 -0.76 4.35
CA VAL A 83 1.33 -0.56 5.80
C VAL A 83 0.34 0.53 6.24
N ASN A 84 0.67 1.32 7.26
CA ASN A 84 -0.19 2.40 7.73
C ASN A 84 0.26 3.77 7.24
N TRP A 85 -0.71 4.65 6.99
CA TRP A 85 -0.47 6.08 6.90
C TRP A 85 -0.22 6.66 8.30
N PRO A 86 0.64 7.70 8.45
CA PRO A 86 0.90 8.33 9.75
C PRO A 86 -0.37 8.84 10.46
N ASP A 87 -0.33 8.92 11.79
CA ASP A 87 -1.45 9.38 12.65
C ASP A 87 -1.85 10.83 12.36
N ALA A 88 -0.88 11.66 11.98
CA ALA A 88 -1.08 13.08 11.74
C ALA A 88 -2.01 13.41 10.55
N GLN A 89 -2.49 12.39 9.83
CA GLN A 89 -3.36 12.55 8.67
C GLN A 89 -4.77 12.02 8.97
N ALA A 90 -5.69 12.94 9.27
CA ALA A 90 -7.11 12.61 9.29
C ALA A 90 -7.59 12.21 7.90
N LYS A 91 -8.43 11.16 7.82
CA LYS A 91 -9.09 10.78 6.57
C LYS A 91 -9.99 11.92 6.08
N ARG A 92 -9.94 12.21 4.79
CA ARG A 92 -10.76 13.26 4.18
C ARG A 92 -12.10 12.65 3.74
N PRO A 93 -13.25 13.23 4.11
CA PRO A 93 -14.52 12.80 3.52
C PRO A 93 -14.47 12.94 2.00
N GLY A 94 -14.83 11.86 1.30
CA GLY A 94 -14.75 11.76 -0.16
C GLY A 94 -13.45 11.17 -0.72
N SER A 95 -12.41 10.95 0.09
CA SER A 95 -11.22 10.18 -0.34
C SER A 95 -11.39 8.70 -0.04
N VAL A 96 -10.83 7.85 -0.91
CA VAL A 96 -10.85 6.39 -0.80
C VAL A 96 -9.46 5.87 -0.38
N HIS A 97 -9.40 5.16 0.73
CA HIS A 97 -8.18 4.54 1.24
C HIS A 97 -8.18 3.04 0.92
N ILE A 98 -7.17 2.60 0.20
CA ILE A 98 -6.98 1.22 -0.25
C ILE A 98 -5.78 0.64 0.49
N HIS A 99 -6.03 -0.38 1.32
CA HIS A 99 -5.00 -1.13 2.01
C HIS A 99 -4.77 -2.46 1.32
N THR A 100 -3.50 -2.77 1.04
CA THR A 100 -3.11 -3.93 0.21
C THR A 100 -2.43 -5.04 0.97
N HIS A 101 -2.17 -4.83 2.28
CA HIS A 101 -1.47 -5.78 3.16
C HIS A 101 -0.09 -6.22 2.64
N LEU A 102 0.59 -7.09 3.40
CA LEU A 102 1.90 -7.62 3.04
C LEU A 102 1.86 -9.06 2.53
N GLY A 103 0.66 -9.59 2.23
CA GLY A 103 0.43 -10.95 1.78
C GLY A 103 -0.50 -11.72 2.72
N THR A 104 -0.53 -13.05 2.55
CA THR A 104 -1.33 -13.95 3.40
C THR A 104 -0.83 -13.91 4.85
N PRO A 105 -1.71 -13.69 5.85
CA PRO A 105 -1.32 -13.71 7.25
C PRO A 105 -0.79 -15.07 7.67
N LEU A 106 0.33 -15.07 8.40
CA LEU A 106 0.79 -16.20 9.21
C LEU A 106 0.86 -15.86 10.70
N LYS A 107 1.13 -14.59 11.03
CA LYS A 107 1.22 -14.08 12.40
C LYS A 107 -0.06 -13.36 12.82
N TYR A 108 -0.32 -13.33 14.12
CA TYR A 108 -1.39 -12.52 14.71
C TYR A 108 -1.12 -11.02 14.53
N MET A 109 -2.20 -10.25 14.33
CA MET A 109 -2.19 -8.81 14.13
C MET A 109 -3.46 -8.18 14.71
N GLY A 110 -3.46 -6.86 14.93
CA GLY A 110 -4.65 -6.13 15.37
C GLY A 110 -5.26 -6.71 16.65
N ALA A 111 -6.57 -6.92 16.66
CA ALA A 111 -7.33 -7.46 17.78
C ALA A 111 -6.89 -8.87 18.20
N ASP A 112 -6.33 -9.67 17.30
CA ASP A 112 -5.81 -11.02 17.62
C ASP A 112 -4.59 -10.99 18.56
N LEU A 113 -4.02 -9.82 18.82
CA LEU A 113 -2.91 -9.65 19.77
C LEU A 113 -3.39 -9.45 21.21
N LEU A 114 -4.69 -9.20 21.45
CA LEU A 114 -5.19 -8.85 22.78
C LEU A 114 -4.99 -9.97 23.81
N ASP A 115 -5.03 -11.24 23.38
CA ASP A 115 -4.81 -12.44 24.18
C ASP A 115 -3.37 -12.99 24.08
N LYS A 116 -2.46 -12.29 23.41
CA LYS A 116 -1.07 -12.72 23.18
C LYS A 116 -0.06 -11.75 23.81
N PRO A 117 0.14 -11.76 25.13
CA PRO A 117 0.97 -10.76 25.82
C PRO A 117 2.41 -10.69 25.28
N GLY A 118 3.02 -11.84 24.94
CA GLY A 118 4.37 -11.88 24.34
C GLY A 118 4.44 -11.26 22.94
N ALA A 119 3.40 -11.41 22.12
CA ALA A 119 3.34 -10.84 20.78
C ALA A 119 2.86 -9.37 20.76
N ARG A 120 2.16 -8.94 21.82
CA ARG A 120 1.63 -7.58 21.98
C ARG A 120 2.66 -6.58 22.50
N HIS A 121 3.77 -7.03 23.08
CA HIS A 121 4.76 -6.13 23.68
C HIS A 121 5.22 -5.05 22.68
N GLY A 122 5.01 -3.76 23.03
CA GLY A 122 5.32 -2.62 22.15
C GLY A 122 4.29 -2.32 21.06
N VAL A 123 3.17 -3.05 21.01
CA VAL A 123 2.09 -2.85 20.05
C VAL A 123 0.89 -2.17 20.70
N ASP A 124 0.59 -0.96 20.22
CA ASP A 124 -0.64 -0.23 20.53
C ASP A 124 -1.77 -0.71 19.59
N VAL A 125 -2.52 -1.71 20.04
CA VAL A 125 -3.66 -2.28 19.30
C VAL A 125 -4.75 -1.23 19.05
N PRO A 126 -5.24 -0.45 20.04
CA PRO A 126 -6.21 0.62 19.79
C PRO A 126 -5.79 1.59 18.68
N ARG A 127 -4.54 2.07 18.69
CA ARG A 127 -4.04 2.96 17.64
C ARG A 127 -3.92 2.27 16.29
N MET A 128 -3.62 0.97 16.26
CA MET A 128 -3.62 0.20 15.03
C MET A 128 -5.03 0.11 14.42
N LEU A 129 -6.04 -0.13 15.25
CA LEU A 129 -7.45 -0.19 14.82
C LEU A 129 -7.95 1.19 14.36
N ASP A 130 -7.61 2.27 15.06
CA ASP A 130 -7.92 3.64 14.62
C ASP A 130 -7.37 3.94 13.22
N ARG A 131 -6.15 3.48 12.92
CA ARG A 131 -5.57 3.60 11.58
C ARG A 131 -6.31 2.77 10.54
N ALA A 132 -6.73 1.57 10.91
CA ALA A 132 -7.43 0.62 10.04
C ALA A 132 -8.87 1.05 9.74
N ASP A 133 -9.52 1.75 10.66
CA ASP A 133 -10.86 2.34 10.48
C ASP A 133 -10.90 3.43 9.40
N ARG A 134 -9.73 3.89 8.95
CA ARG A 134 -9.63 4.79 7.80
C ARG A 134 -9.72 4.06 6.47
N TRP A 135 -9.54 2.75 6.41
CA TRP A 135 -9.56 2.00 5.14
C TRP A 135 -10.99 1.93 4.59
N ASP A 136 -11.14 2.09 3.29
CA ASP A 136 -12.39 1.79 2.59
C ASP A 136 -12.33 0.40 1.98
N HIS A 137 -11.16 0.01 1.47
CA HIS A 137 -10.94 -1.30 0.85
C HIS A 137 -9.72 -2.00 1.42
N SER A 138 -9.85 -3.31 1.62
CA SER A 138 -8.81 -4.22 2.05
C SER A 138 -8.62 -5.29 0.97
N LEU A 139 -7.54 -5.20 0.18
CA LEU A 139 -7.26 -6.18 -0.87
C LEU A 139 -6.68 -7.45 -0.25
N VAL A 140 -7.30 -8.59 -0.53
CA VAL A 140 -6.95 -9.86 0.12
C VAL A 140 -6.63 -10.94 -0.91
N ALA A 141 -5.56 -11.69 -0.63
CA ALA A 141 -5.02 -12.66 -1.57
C ALA A 141 -5.92 -13.90 -1.77
N ASN A 142 -6.75 -14.24 -0.78
CA ASN A 142 -7.59 -15.44 -0.77
C ASN A 142 -8.62 -15.36 0.37
N ARG A 143 -9.53 -16.33 0.43
CA ARG A 143 -10.57 -16.43 1.47
C ARG A 143 -10.00 -16.58 2.89
N HIS A 144 -8.85 -17.23 3.07
CA HIS A 144 -8.24 -17.34 4.39
C HIS A 144 -7.80 -15.96 4.90
N SER A 145 -7.10 -15.19 4.06
CA SER A 145 -6.68 -13.82 4.40
C SER A 145 -7.86 -12.91 4.73
N GLU A 146 -8.95 -13.00 3.95
CA GLU A 146 -10.19 -12.26 4.20
C GLU A 146 -10.73 -12.49 5.62
N LEU A 147 -10.95 -13.76 5.98
CA LEU A 147 -11.49 -14.14 7.29
C LEU A 147 -10.55 -13.74 8.43
N VAL A 148 -9.23 -13.85 8.24
CA VAL A 148 -8.25 -13.43 9.24
C VAL A 148 -8.24 -11.91 9.41
N TRP A 149 -8.28 -11.15 8.32
CA TRP A 149 -8.24 -9.68 8.40
C TRP A 149 -9.53 -9.07 8.92
N GLU A 150 -10.70 -9.61 8.59
CA GLU A 150 -11.98 -9.16 9.16
C GLU A 150 -12.07 -9.41 10.67
N ARG A 151 -11.48 -10.50 11.15
CA ARG A 151 -11.37 -10.77 12.60
C ARG A 151 -10.31 -9.88 13.27
N ALA A 152 -9.11 -9.81 12.70
CA ALA A 152 -7.98 -9.08 13.28
C ALA A 152 -8.19 -7.56 13.25
N TYR A 153 -8.92 -7.05 12.27
CA TYR A 153 -9.27 -5.65 12.10
C TYR A 153 -10.79 -5.52 12.00
N PRO A 154 -11.52 -5.52 13.13
CA PRO A 154 -12.97 -5.33 13.16
C PRO A 154 -13.34 -3.87 12.87
N CYS A 155 -12.99 -3.41 11.67
CA CYS A 155 -13.02 -2.02 11.21
C CYS A 155 -13.94 -1.87 10.00
N ARG A 156 -14.31 -0.63 9.67
CA ARG A 156 -15.26 -0.32 8.59
C ARG A 156 -14.62 -0.30 7.19
N PHE A 157 -14.19 -1.45 6.69
CA PHE A 157 -13.71 -1.61 5.31
C PHE A 157 -14.45 -2.74 4.57
N ALA A 158 -14.41 -2.71 3.24
CA ALA A 158 -14.82 -3.81 2.40
C ALA A 158 -13.61 -4.66 1.97
N SER A 159 -13.64 -5.96 2.26
CA SER A 159 -12.66 -6.91 1.73
C SER A 159 -12.86 -7.09 0.23
N ALA A 160 -11.79 -7.00 -0.54
CA ALA A 160 -11.78 -7.23 -1.98
C ALA A 160 -10.85 -8.41 -2.28
N ARG A 161 -11.40 -9.57 -2.62
CA ARG A 161 -10.63 -10.79 -2.90
C ARG A 161 -10.04 -10.74 -4.31
N THR A 162 -8.99 -9.93 -4.47
CA THR A 162 -8.33 -9.66 -5.75
C THR A 162 -7.19 -10.62 -6.09
N GLY A 163 -6.74 -11.44 -5.13
CA GLY A 163 -5.37 -11.95 -5.18
C GLY A 163 -4.39 -10.88 -4.70
N SER A 164 -3.08 -11.18 -4.73
CA SER A 164 -2.03 -10.19 -4.44
C SER A 164 -1.62 -9.55 -5.76
N PRO A 165 -1.88 -8.25 -6.02
CA PRO A 165 -1.54 -7.62 -7.30
C PRO A 165 -0.08 -7.83 -7.75
N ARG A 166 0.88 -7.91 -6.82
CA ARG A 166 2.29 -8.19 -7.17
C ARG A 166 2.51 -9.56 -7.80
N ASN A 167 1.58 -10.49 -7.61
CA ASN A 167 1.68 -11.86 -8.12
C ASN A 167 1.15 -12.00 -9.55
N ASP A 168 0.60 -10.95 -10.16
CA ASP A 168 0.21 -10.96 -11.58
C ASP A 168 1.41 -11.37 -12.45
N ALA A 169 2.60 -10.85 -12.13
CA ALA A 169 3.86 -11.25 -12.79
C ALA A 169 4.23 -12.73 -12.64
N LEU A 170 3.65 -13.47 -11.70
CA LEU A 170 3.82 -14.92 -11.56
C LEU A 170 2.81 -15.71 -12.40
N VAL A 171 1.61 -15.15 -12.60
CA VAL A 171 0.52 -15.78 -13.35
C VAL A 171 0.67 -15.52 -14.85
N ASP A 172 1.03 -14.29 -15.20
CA ASP A 172 1.15 -13.81 -16.58
C ASP A 172 2.57 -13.99 -17.17
N ALA A 173 3.46 -14.69 -16.45
CA ALA A 173 4.83 -14.91 -16.87
C ALA A 173 4.88 -15.63 -18.22
N ARG A 174 5.63 -15.06 -19.18
CA ARG A 174 5.81 -15.64 -20.52
C ARG A 174 6.98 -16.61 -20.55
N PRO A 175 6.96 -17.61 -21.45
CA PRO A 175 8.14 -18.40 -21.74
C PRO A 175 9.34 -17.49 -22.08
N GLY A 176 10.43 -17.62 -21.33
CA GLY A 176 11.64 -16.82 -21.50
C GLY A 176 11.87 -15.72 -20.45
N ASP A 177 10.82 -15.24 -19.75
CA ASP A 177 10.98 -14.18 -18.73
C ASP A 177 11.95 -14.59 -17.63
N GLY A 178 11.86 -15.85 -17.19
CA GLY A 178 12.79 -16.42 -16.20
C GLY A 178 14.22 -16.52 -16.72
N ALA A 179 14.43 -16.80 -18.00
CA ALA A 179 15.78 -16.87 -18.60
C ALA A 179 16.41 -15.48 -18.71
N ALA A 180 15.64 -14.48 -19.14
CA ALA A 180 16.08 -13.08 -19.18
C ALA A 180 16.44 -12.55 -17.78
N LEU A 181 15.65 -12.91 -16.76
CA LEU A 181 15.95 -12.54 -15.37
C LEU A 181 17.25 -13.18 -14.88
N ARG A 182 17.46 -14.49 -15.14
CA ARG A 182 18.70 -15.19 -14.77
C ARG A 182 19.93 -14.56 -15.42
N ALA A 183 19.87 -14.29 -16.72
CA ALA A 183 20.94 -13.61 -17.44
C ALA A 183 21.29 -12.24 -16.82
N ARG A 184 20.27 -11.45 -16.44
CA ARG A 184 20.48 -10.16 -15.77
C ARG A 184 21.10 -10.28 -14.38
N LEU A 185 20.85 -11.40 -13.69
CA LEU A 185 21.43 -11.71 -12.38
C LEU A 185 22.78 -12.43 -12.46
N GLY A 186 23.23 -12.80 -13.66
CA GLY A 186 24.47 -13.57 -13.85
C GLY A 186 24.37 -15.03 -13.40
N ILE A 187 23.16 -15.62 -13.41
CA ILE A 187 22.89 -17.03 -13.08
C ILE A 187 22.75 -17.87 -14.35
#